data_AF-A0A1R2CYE8-F1
#
_entry.id   AF-A0A1R2CYE8-F1
#
_cell.length_a   1.000
_cell.length_b   1.000
_cell.length_c   1.000
_cell.angle_alpha   90.00
_cell.angle_beta   90.00
_cell.angle_gamma   90.00
#
_symmetry.space_group_name_H-M   'P 1'
#
loop_
_entity.id
_entity.type
_entity.pdbx_description
1 polymer ?
#
loop_
_entity_poly.entity_id
_entity_poly.type
_entity_poly.pdbx_seq_one_letter_code
_entity_poly.pdbx_strand_id
1 'polypeptide(L)'
;MLPQLIHHQYTRSTRDVTTNLPQNLTSLYTHLTPTARKNPSLIPSIQFPQISLRTSARVSPARYEKRLSKEIQINLLQKERIFKAKTAERLWEDFGIYVKKTDIKDSSIEEIMEKAYYVFLYGKMNDAATKIQLSWRDYCVYKEKIRITVLREIAARKLQKAWKKYKILVLNPKKTYSYKEKAAICIQKHYRGYRSRIHFSVLKGRAILKANLRYFDSIRDEVYKESVKIIWRVWKKYKAKKLKRTQSPSKQIKSPTKNGFFKTVQQARPSFRRPK
;
A
#
# COMPACT_ATOMS: atom_id res chain seq x y z
N MET A 1 8.26 12.37 15.47
CA MET A 1 7.08 11.68 16.03
C MET A 1 5.97 11.73 14.98
N LEU A 2 5.85 10.65 14.20
CA LEU A 2 4.82 10.51 13.17
C LEU A 2 3.48 10.19 13.85
N PRO A 3 2.35 10.79 13.44
CA PRO A 3 1.05 10.40 13.96
C PRO A 3 0.75 8.97 13.50
N GLN A 4 0.51 8.09 14.47
CA GLN A 4 0.04 6.73 14.23
C GLN A 4 -1.21 6.80 13.35
N LEU A 5 -1.12 6.20 12.16
CA LEU A 5 -2.24 5.97 11.28
C LEU A 5 -3.23 5.08 12.02
N ILE A 6 -4.34 5.69 12.46
CA ILE A 6 -5.48 4.97 13.02
C ILE A 6 -6.07 4.16 11.86
N HIS A 7 -5.70 2.88 11.81
CA HIS A 7 -6.39 1.89 10.98
C HIS A 7 -7.81 1.74 11.54
N HIS A 8 -8.75 2.49 10.96
CA HIS A 8 -10.16 2.13 11.07
C HIS A 8 -10.32 0.76 10.39
N GLN A 9 -10.35 -0.28 11.20
CA GLN A 9 -10.79 -1.60 10.78
C GLN A 9 -12.24 -1.46 10.31
N TYR A 10 -12.42 -1.34 9.00
CA TYR A 10 -13.70 -1.56 8.37
C TYR A 10 -14.02 -3.05 8.57
N THR A 11 -14.79 -3.35 9.61
CA THR A 11 -15.53 -4.60 9.68
C THR A 11 -16.51 -4.59 8.52
N ARG A 12 -16.07 -5.12 7.37
CA ARG A 12 -16.96 -5.54 6.30
C ARG A 12 -17.88 -6.57 6.92
N SER A 13 -19.08 -6.13 7.32
CA SER A 13 -20.20 -7.01 7.53
C SER A 13 -20.50 -7.62 6.16
N THR A 14 -19.86 -8.74 5.88
CA THR A 14 -20.31 -9.72 4.90
C THR A 14 -21.64 -10.23 5.41
N ARG A 15 -22.70 -9.45 5.19
CA ARG A 15 -24.01 -10.06 5.07
C ARG A 15 -23.90 -10.91 3.82
N ASP A 16 -23.74 -12.20 4.05
CA ASP A 16 -23.87 -13.23 3.04
C ASP A 16 -25.16 -12.95 2.29
N VAL A 17 -25.02 -12.36 1.11
CA VAL A 17 -26.07 -12.35 0.11
C VAL A 17 -26.06 -13.78 -0.40
N THR A 18 -26.68 -14.67 0.39
CA THR A 18 -27.13 -15.95 -0.11
C THR A 18 -28.10 -15.61 -1.23
N THR A 19 -27.61 -15.70 -2.45
CA THR A 19 -28.42 -15.72 -3.66
C THR A 19 -29.28 -16.96 -3.56
N ASN A 20 -30.40 -16.86 -2.86
CA ASN A 20 -31.53 -17.74 -2.99
C ASN A 20 -32.02 -17.56 -4.43
N LEU A 21 -31.41 -18.31 -5.34
CA LEU A 21 -31.97 -18.57 -6.66
C LEU A 21 -33.36 -19.14 -6.38
N PRO A 22 -34.45 -18.51 -6.86
CA PRO A 22 -35.77 -19.09 -6.67
C PRO A 22 -35.82 -20.40 -7.43
N GLN A 23 -35.83 -21.53 -6.71
CA GLN A 23 -36.03 -22.89 -7.24
C GLN A 23 -37.46 -23.11 -7.80
N ASN A 24 -38.19 -22.05 -8.12
CA ASN A 24 -39.62 -22.07 -8.43
C ASN A 24 -39.95 -21.87 -9.92
N LEU A 25 -39.07 -22.26 -10.84
CA LEU A 25 -39.42 -22.30 -12.26
C LEU A 25 -40.05 -23.64 -12.69
N THR A 26 -39.98 -24.68 -11.86
CA THR A 26 -40.63 -25.98 -12.11
C THR A 26 -42.10 -26.02 -11.63
N SER A 27 -42.60 -24.98 -10.96
CA SER A 27 -43.95 -24.95 -10.37
C SER A 27 -45.04 -24.31 -11.26
N LEU A 28 -44.70 -23.81 -12.45
CA LEU A 28 -45.67 -23.12 -13.31
C LEU A 28 -46.57 -24.06 -14.16
N TYR A 29 -46.40 -25.37 -14.04
CA TYR A 29 -47.16 -26.35 -14.85
C TYR A 29 -48.21 -27.18 -14.09
N THR A 30 -48.36 -27.05 -12.76
CA THR A 30 -49.17 -28.00 -11.95
C THR A 30 -50.41 -27.45 -11.25
N HIS A 31 -50.77 -26.17 -11.40
CA HIS A 31 -51.96 -25.61 -10.72
C HIS A 31 -53.05 -25.18 -11.70
N LEU A 32 -53.61 -26.17 -12.41
CA LEU A 32 -54.96 -26.09 -12.97
C LEU A 32 -55.87 -27.03 -12.15
N THR A 33 -56.04 -26.76 -10.87
CA THR A 33 -57.18 -27.32 -10.14
C THR A 33 -58.41 -26.46 -10.42
N PRO A 34 -59.52 -27.04 -10.91
CA PRO A 34 -60.76 -26.30 -11.06
C PRO A 34 -61.35 -26.06 -9.66
N THR A 35 -61.24 -24.84 -9.15
CA THR A 35 -62.03 -24.42 -7.99
C THR A 35 -63.50 -24.42 -8.39
N ALA A 36 -64.22 -25.44 -7.94
CA ALA A 36 -65.65 -25.57 -8.06
C ALA A 36 -66.35 -24.40 -7.35
N ARG A 37 -66.69 -23.34 -8.10
CA ARG A 37 -67.66 -22.33 -7.66
C ARG A 37 -69.05 -22.94 -7.69
N LYS A 38 -69.56 -23.28 -6.51
CA LYS A 38 -70.99 -23.49 -6.26
C LYS A 38 -71.70 -22.13 -6.36
N ASN A 39 -72.36 -21.88 -7.48
CA ASN A 39 -73.44 -20.90 -7.59
C ASN A 39 -74.70 -21.64 -8.07
N PRO A 40 -75.76 -21.76 -7.26
CA PRO A 40 -77.05 -22.25 -7.72
C PRO A 40 -77.78 -21.08 -8.41
N SER A 41 -77.52 -20.87 -9.70
CA SER A 41 -78.30 -19.93 -10.51
C SER A 41 -79.28 -20.69 -11.38
N LEU A 42 -80.57 -20.54 -11.04
CA LEU A 42 -81.75 -20.58 -11.88
C LEU A 42 -81.46 -20.86 -13.36
N ILE A 43 -81.83 -22.06 -13.81
CA ILE A 43 -81.84 -22.46 -15.22
C ILE A 43 -82.92 -21.61 -15.91
N PRO A 44 -82.58 -20.68 -16.83
CA PRO A 44 -83.58 -20.07 -17.68
C PRO A 44 -84.16 -21.17 -18.58
N SER A 45 -85.48 -21.27 -18.60
CA SER A 45 -86.26 -22.11 -19.51
C SER A 45 -85.77 -21.91 -20.95
N ILE A 46 -85.08 -22.93 -21.49
CA ILE A 46 -84.66 -22.97 -22.88
C ILE A 46 -85.92 -23.23 -23.70
N GLN A 47 -86.50 -22.17 -24.24
CA GLN A 47 -87.48 -22.28 -25.32
C GLN A 47 -86.74 -22.84 -26.55
N PHE A 48 -86.99 -24.12 -26.85
CA PHE A 48 -86.55 -24.73 -28.09
C PHE A 48 -87.25 -24.00 -29.24
N PRO A 49 -86.52 -23.34 -30.16
CA PRO A 49 -87.14 -22.78 -31.35
C PRO A 49 -87.76 -23.93 -32.13
N GLN A 50 -89.06 -23.86 -32.42
CA GLN A 50 -89.72 -24.82 -33.28
C GLN A 50 -89.12 -24.71 -34.68
N ILE A 51 -88.25 -25.65 -35.00
CA ILE A 51 -87.63 -25.77 -36.32
C ILE A 51 -88.73 -26.25 -37.26
N SER A 52 -89.28 -25.30 -38.03
CA SER A 52 -90.10 -25.63 -39.18
C SER A 52 -89.26 -26.48 -40.15
N LEU A 53 -89.75 -27.68 -40.44
CA LEU A 53 -89.17 -28.62 -41.41
C LEU A 53 -89.32 -28.03 -42.82
N ARG A 54 -88.46 -27.06 -43.16
CA ARG A 54 -88.29 -26.60 -44.53
C ARG A 54 -87.52 -27.66 -45.31
N THR A 55 -88.15 -28.13 -46.37
CA THR A 55 -87.68 -29.10 -47.36
C THR A 55 -86.20 -28.91 -47.69
N SER A 56 -85.41 -29.93 -47.36
CA SER A 56 -83.97 -29.97 -47.56
C SER A 56 -83.64 -30.06 -49.05
N ALA A 57 -83.15 -28.96 -49.62
CA ALA A 57 -82.36 -29.02 -50.83
C ALA A 57 -81.16 -29.93 -50.55
N ARG A 58 -80.99 -31.02 -51.31
CA ARG A 58 -79.85 -31.96 -51.20
C ARG A 58 -78.53 -31.20 -51.41
N VAL A 59 -77.94 -30.70 -50.32
CA VAL A 59 -76.58 -30.16 -50.33
C VAL A 59 -75.63 -31.34 -50.53
N SER A 60 -74.81 -31.28 -51.57
CA SER A 60 -73.75 -32.26 -51.83
C SER A 60 -72.85 -32.43 -50.58
N PRO A 61 -72.64 -33.66 -50.07
CA PRO A 61 -71.81 -33.94 -48.88
C PRO A 61 -70.43 -33.26 -48.91
N ALA A 62 -69.80 -33.20 -50.09
CA ALA A 62 -68.50 -32.54 -50.27
C ALA A 62 -68.50 -31.03 -49.96
N ARG A 63 -69.62 -30.32 -50.21
CA ARG A 63 -69.73 -28.90 -49.85
C ARG A 63 -69.89 -28.70 -48.35
N TYR A 64 -70.55 -29.64 -47.68
CA TYR A 64 -70.72 -29.62 -46.23
C TYR A 64 -69.39 -29.82 -45.51
N GLU A 65 -68.61 -30.83 -45.91
CA GLU A 65 -67.29 -31.10 -45.34
C GLU A 65 -66.32 -29.92 -45.53
N LYS A 66 -66.31 -29.28 -46.71
CA LYS A 66 -65.49 -28.09 -46.97
C LYS A 66 -65.90 -26.88 -46.15
N ARG A 67 -67.19 -26.74 -45.82
CA ARG A 67 -67.67 -25.66 -44.95
C ARG A 67 -67.30 -25.93 -43.50
N LEU A 68 -67.49 -27.17 -43.05
CA LEU A 68 -67.16 -27.61 -41.69
C LEU A 68 -65.64 -27.47 -41.43
N SER A 69 -64.78 -27.86 -42.37
CA SER A 69 -63.33 -27.72 -42.21
C SER A 69 -62.88 -26.25 -42.10
N LYS A 70 -63.46 -25.36 -42.90
CA LYS A 70 -63.24 -23.90 -42.79
C LYS A 70 -63.69 -23.36 -41.44
N GLU A 71 -64.85 -23.80 -40.96
CA GLU A 71 -65.40 -23.36 -39.68
C GLU A 71 -64.56 -23.83 -38.49
N ILE A 72 -64.06 -25.07 -38.55
CA ILE A 72 -63.07 -25.58 -37.57
C ILE A 72 -61.79 -24.74 -37.61
N GLN A 73 -61.25 -24.43 -38.79
CA GLN A 73 -60.07 -23.58 -38.91
C GLN A 73 -60.29 -22.17 -38.34
N ILE A 74 -61.43 -21.54 -38.63
CA ILE A 74 -61.77 -20.22 -38.08
C ILE A 74 -61.85 -20.28 -36.56
N ASN A 75 -62.50 -21.31 -36.00
CA ASN A 75 -62.62 -21.49 -34.56
C ASN A 75 -61.26 -21.73 -33.89
N LEU A 76 -60.37 -22.49 -34.52
CA LEU A 76 -58.99 -22.69 -34.02
C LEU A 76 -58.22 -21.37 -34.00
N LEU A 77 -58.27 -20.58 -35.08
CA LEU A 77 -57.64 -19.27 -35.16
C LEU A 77 -58.21 -18.27 -34.14
N GLN A 78 -59.52 -18.29 -33.90
CA GLN A 78 -60.16 -17.45 -32.87
C GLN A 78 -59.72 -17.85 -31.46
N LYS A 79 -59.67 -19.15 -31.15
CA LYS A 79 -59.17 -19.67 -29.87
C LYS A 79 -57.72 -19.27 -29.63
N GLU A 80 -56.87 -19.38 -30.65
CA GLU A 80 -55.47 -18.95 -30.58
C GLU A 80 -55.34 -17.44 -30.30
N ARG A 81 -56.13 -16.59 -30.98
CA ARG A 81 -56.15 -15.15 -30.73
C ARG A 81 -56.58 -14.79 -29.31
N ILE A 82 -57.63 -15.44 -28.81
CA ILE A 82 -58.10 -15.23 -27.43
C ILE A 82 -57.03 -15.68 -26.44
N PHE A 83 -56.36 -16.80 -26.71
CA PHE A 83 -55.30 -17.30 -25.85
C PHE A 83 -54.10 -16.34 -25.83
N LYS A 84 -53.63 -15.87 -26.99
CA LYS A 84 -52.56 -14.84 -27.08
C LYS A 84 -52.94 -13.56 -26.34
N ALA A 85 -54.17 -13.08 -26.49
CA ALA A 85 -54.65 -11.89 -25.78
C ALA A 85 -54.64 -12.08 -24.26
N LYS A 86 -55.13 -13.23 -23.76
CA LYS A 86 -55.08 -13.57 -22.33
C LYS A 86 -53.65 -13.69 -21.81
N THR A 87 -52.73 -14.25 -22.60
CA THR A 87 -51.31 -14.33 -22.23
C THR A 87 -50.70 -12.93 -22.11
N ALA A 88 -51.01 -12.02 -23.04
CA ALA A 88 -50.56 -10.63 -22.97
C ALA A 88 -51.13 -9.89 -21.74
N GLU A 89 -52.41 -10.09 -21.41
CA GLU A 89 -53.02 -9.55 -20.19
C GLU A 89 -52.29 -10.04 -18.94
N ARG A 90 -52.00 -11.34 -18.84
CA ARG A 90 -51.24 -11.90 -17.71
C ARG A 90 -49.83 -11.33 -17.61
N LEU A 91 -49.13 -11.16 -18.74
CA LEU A 91 -47.79 -10.57 -18.75
C LEU A 91 -47.78 -9.12 -18.25
N TRP A 92 -48.85 -8.38 -18.52
CA TRP A 92 -49.03 -7.04 -17.96
C TRP A 92 -49.32 -7.09 -16.45
N GLU A 93 -50.22 -7.98 -16.00
CA GLU A 93 -50.59 -8.10 -14.59
C GLU A 93 -49.42 -8.56 -13.71
N ASP A 94 -48.71 -9.62 -14.13
CA ASP A 94 -47.66 -10.25 -13.32
C ASP A 94 -46.33 -9.49 -13.40
N PHE A 95 -46.01 -8.92 -14.56
CA PHE A 95 -44.68 -8.36 -14.84
C PHE A 95 -44.69 -6.88 -15.27
N GLY A 96 -45.85 -6.27 -15.49
CA GLY A 96 -45.96 -4.89 -15.97
C GLY A 96 -45.49 -4.71 -17.42
N ILE A 97 -45.48 -5.78 -18.23
CA ILE A 97 -44.95 -5.76 -19.60
C ILE A 97 -46.07 -5.53 -20.60
N TYR A 98 -45.99 -4.42 -21.32
CA TYR A 98 -46.97 -4.08 -22.35
C TYR A 98 -46.60 -4.75 -23.69
N VAL A 99 -47.44 -5.67 -24.15
CA VAL A 99 -47.32 -6.31 -25.47
C VAL A 99 -48.18 -5.54 -26.48
N LYS A 100 -47.57 -5.13 -27.61
CA LYS A 100 -48.31 -4.39 -28.65
C LYS A 100 -49.32 -5.30 -29.34
N LYS A 101 -50.45 -4.73 -29.75
CA LYS A 101 -51.50 -5.46 -30.49
C LYS A 101 -51.03 -6.05 -31.83
N THR A 102 -50.00 -5.46 -32.45
CA THR A 102 -49.36 -5.98 -33.68
C THR A 102 -48.65 -7.29 -33.40
N ASP A 103 -47.87 -7.33 -32.31
CA ASP A 103 -47.07 -8.51 -31.94
C ASP A 103 -47.99 -9.67 -31.54
N ILE A 104 -49.16 -9.39 -30.95
CA ILE A 104 -50.19 -10.41 -30.64
C ILE A 104 -50.75 -11.08 -31.90
N LYS A 105 -50.81 -10.37 -33.03
CA LYS A 105 -51.34 -10.91 -34.30
C LYS A 105 -50.29 -11.74 -35.04
N ASP A 106 -49.07 -11.25 -35.07
CA ASP A 106 -48.05 -11.73 -36.01
C ASP A 106 -47.08 -12.74 -35.37
N SER A 107 -46.88 -12.71 -34.05
CA SER A 107 -45.96 -13.63 -33.35
C SER A 107 -46.64 -14.88 -32.80
N SER A 108 -45.86 -15.94 -32.63
CA SER A 108 -46.27 -17.13 -31.87
C SER A 108 -46.35 -16.80 -30.37
N ILE A 109 -46.99 -17.66 -29.58
CA ILE A 109 -47.09 -17.47 -28.13
C ILE A 109 -45.70 -17.56 -27.50
N GLU A 110 -44.88 -18.50 -27.96
CA GLU A 110 -43.50 -18.70 -27.51
C GLU A 110 -42.66 -17.43 -27.76
N GLU A 111 -42.76 -16.83 -28.95
CA GLU A 111 -42.06 -15.58 -29.27
C GLU A 111 -42.50 -14.42 -28.37
N ILE A 112 -43.80 -14.31 -28.07
CA ILE A 112 -44.32 -13.28 -27.16
C ILE A 112 -43.75 -13.49 -25.75
N MET A 113 -43.74 -14.73 -25.26
CA MET A 113 -43.20 -15.07 -23.96
C MET A 113 -41.68 -14.83 -23.88
N GLU A 114 -40.93 -15.20 -24.91
CA GLU A 114 -39.49 -14.99 -24.98
C GLU A 114 -39.14 -13.50 -25.00
N LYS A 115 -39.83 -12.70 -25.83
CA LYS A 115 -39.67 -11.23 -25.85
C LYS A 115 -40.00 -10.62 -24.49
N ALA A 116 -41.09 -11.04 -23.85
CA ALA A 116 -41.46 -10.55 -22.53
C ALA A 116 -40.42 -10.93 -21.47
N TYR A 117 -39.92 -12.16 -21.50
CA TYR A 117 -38.86 -12.62 -20.61
C TYR A 117 -37.57 -11.80 -20.78
N TYR A 118 -37.18 -11.50 -22.03
CA TYR A 118 -36.03 -10.64 -22.31
C TYR A 118 -36.22 -9.22 -21.75
N VAL A 119 -37.38 -8.59 -21.98
CA VAL A 119 -37.69 -7.24 -21.45
C VAL A 119 -37.67 -7.24 -19.92
N PHE A 120 -38.23 -8.28 -19.29
CA PHE A 120 -38.20 -8.45 -17.83
C PHE A 120 -36.76 -8.50 -17.30
N LEU A 121 -35.94 -9.38 -17.87
CA LEU A 121 -34.53 -9.54 -17.47
C LEU A 121 -33.75 -8.25 -17.66
N TYR A 122 -33.93 -7.57 -18.79
CA TYR A 122 -33.28 -6.31 -19.09
C TYR A 122 -33.68 -5.22 -18.08
N GLY A 123 -34.97 -5.15 -17.71
CA GLY A 123 -35.46 -4.28 -16.64
C GLY A 123 -34.77 -4.56 -15.30
N LYS A 124 -34.67 -5.84 -14.90
CA LYS A 124 -33.96 -6.23 -13.67
C LYS A 124 -32.48 -5.87 -13.68
N MET A 125 -31.81 -6.03 -14.82
CA MET A 125 -30.41 -5.64 -15.00
C MET A 125 -30.24 -4.11 -14.87
N ASN A 126 -31.13 -3.33 -15.47
CA ASN A 126 -31.11 -1.87 -15.37
C ASN A 126 -31.41 -1.37 -13.95
N ASP A 127 -32.35 -2.00 -13.25
CA ASP A 127 -32.64 -1.69 -11.84
C ASP A 127 -31.41 -1.95 -10.97
N ALA A 128 -30.74 -3.10 -11.16
CA ALA A 128 -29.51 -3.43 -10.45
C ALA A 128 -28.40 -2.43 -10.75
N ALA A 129 -28.19 -2.09 -12.03
CA ALA A 129 -27.22 -1.09 -12.45
C ALA A 129 -27.50 0.28 -11.81
N THR A 130 -28.77 0.70 -11.79
CA THR A 130 -29.20 1.97 -11.18
C THR A 130 -28.92 1.99 -9.68
N LYS A 131 -29.20 0.89 -8.96
CA LYS A 131 -28.87 0.76 -7.53
C LYS A 131 -27.37 0.87 -7.27
N ILE A 132 -26.55 0.24 -8.10
CA ILE A 132 -25.08 0.33 -8.01
C ILE A 132 -24.63 1.78 -8.25
N GLN A 133 -25.15 2.44 -9.29
CA GLN A 133 -24.82 3.82 -9.61
C GLN A 133 -25.20 4.79 -8.49
N LEU A 134 -26.40 4.66 -7.92
CA LEU A 134 -26.86 5.48 -6.79
C LEU A 134 -25.97 5.27 -5.57
N SER A 135 -25.70 4.02 -5.21
CA SER A 135 -24.80 3.70 -4.09
C SER A 135 -23.40 4.28 -4.27
N TRP A 136 -22.87 4.24 -5.50
CA TRP A 136 -21.57 4.84 -5.81
C TRP A 136 -21.59 6.36 -5.67
N ARG A 137 -22.64 7.04 -6.14
CA ARG A 137 -22.78 8.50 -5.99
C ARG A 137 -22.84 8.89 -4.52
N ASP A 138 -23.61 8.17 -3.71
CA ASP A 138 -23.70 8.39 -2.27
C ASP A 138 -22.36 8.20 -1.58
N TYR A 139 -21.62 7.15 -1.96
CA TYR A 139 -20.27 6.90 -1.48
C TYR A 139 -19.32 8.06 -1.81
N CYS A 140 -19.36 8.59 -3.04
CA CYS A 140 -18.55 9.74 -3.43
C CYS A 140 -18.84 10.98 -2.57
N VAL A 141 -20.13 11.30 -2.36
CA VAL A 141 -20.55 12.43 -1.51
C VAL A 141 -20.09 12.23 -0.07
N TYR A 142 -20.27 11.04 0.49
CA TYR A 142 -19.84 10.69 1.84
C TYR A 142 -18.31 10.84 2.01
N LYS A 143 -17.53 10.31 1.06
CA LYS A 143 -16.07 10.41 1.07
C LYS A 143 -15.60 11.86 1.03
N GLU A 144 -16.24 12.70 0.20
CA GLU A 144 -15.91 14.12 0.12
C GLU A 144 -16.24 14.87 1.42
N LYS A 145 -17.38 14.56 2.03
CA LYS A 145 -17.76 15.10 3.34
C LYS A 145 -16.73 14.77 4.42
N ILE A 146 -16.24 13.53 4.48
CA ILE A 146 -15.16 13.14 5.40
C ILE A 146 -13.91 13.97 5.12
N ARG A 147 -13.49 14.05 3.85
CA ARG A 147 -12.29 14.81 3.45
C ARG A 147 -12.34 16.26 3.93
N ILE A 148 -13.46 16.94 3.68
CA ILE A 148 -13.69 18.32 4.12
C ILE A 148 -13.65 18.44 5.64
N THR A 149 -14.26 17.49 6.36
CA THR A 149 -14.28 17.49 7.83
C THR A 149 -12.87 17.38 8.41
N VAL A 150 -12.06 16.44 7.91
CA VAL A 150 -10.66 16.28 8.30
C VAL A 150 -9.85 17.56 8.02
N LEU A 151 -10.06 18.19 6.86
CA LEU A 151 -9.38 19.45 6.53
C LEU A 151 -9.75 20.58 7.50
N ARG A 152 -11.04 20.70 7.86
CA ARG A 152 -11.51 21.67 8.85
C ARG A 152 -10.88 21.45 10.22
N GLU A 153 -10.79 20.20 10.68
CA GLU A 153 -10.13 19.87 11.94
C GLU A 153 -8.64 20.19 11.94
N ILE A 154 -7.93 19.92 10.83
CA ILE A 154 -6.51 20.27 10.69
C ILE A 154 -6.34 21.79 10.74
N ALA A 155 -7.19 22.53 10.03
CA ALA A 155 -7.18 23.99 10.03
C ALA A 155 -7.45 24.56 11.43
N ALA A 156 -8.48 24.06 12.12
CA ALA A 156 -8.81 24.45 13.49
C ALA A 156 -7.65 24.19 14.46
N ARG A 157 -7.00 23.02 14.37
CA ARG A 157 -5.81 22.71 15.18
C ARG A 157 -4.65 23.67 14.92
N LYS A 158 -4.41 24.05 13.65
CA LYS A 158 -3.39 25.04 13.30
C LYS A 158 -3.70 26.40 13.91
N LEU A 159 -4.94 26.86 13.80
CA LEU A 159 -5.40 28.12 14.37
C LEU A 159 -5.25 28.14 15.90
N GLN A 160 -5.69 27.08 16.57
CA GLN A 160 -5.56 26.94 18.02
C GLN A 160 -4.09 26.96 18.48
N LYS A 161 -3.19 26.27 17.75
CA LYS A 161 -1.74 26.31 18.05
C LYS A 161 -1.17 27.71 17.86
N ALA A 162 -1.53 28.39 16.77
CA ALA A 162 -1.10 29.76 16.51
C ALA A 162 -1.59 30.72 17.61
N TRP A 163 -2.84 30.60 18.02
CA TRP A 163 -3.42 31.39 19.11
C TRP A 163 -2.73 31.15 20.46
N LYS A 164 -2.48 29.88 20.82
CA LYS A 164 -1.72 29.54 22.04
C LYS A 164 -0.33 30.18 22.02
N LYS A 165 0.36 30.14 20.87
CA LYS A 165 1.67 30.79 20.69
C LYS A 165 1.56 32.30 20.84
N TYR A 166 0.59 32.93 20.18
CA TYR A 166 0.32 34.37 20.31
C TYR A 166 0.07 34.78 21.77
N LYS A 167 -0.80 34.04 22.48
CA LYS A 167 -1.09 34.28 23.90
C LYS A 167 0.16 34.21 24.78
N ILE A 168 1.08 33.28 24.52
CA ILE A 168 2.33 33.19 25.29
C ILE A 168 3.27 34.36 24.92
N LEU A 169 3.48 34.60 23.63
CA LEU A 169 4.48 35.57 23.17
C LEU A 169 4.07 37.02 23.41
N VAL A 170 2.82 37.35 23.10
CA VAL A 170 2.32 38.74 23.10
C VAL A 170 1.63 39.06 24.42
N LEU A 171 0.74 38.18 24.90
CA LEU A 171 -0.02 38.47 26.12
C LEU A 171 0.73 38.13 27.41
N ASN A 172 1.82 37.34 27.35
CA ASN A 172 2.60 36.94 28.53
C ASN A 172 4.11 37.21 28.39
N PRO A 173 4.53 38.48 28.20
CA PRO A 173 5.93 38.83 27.96
C PRO A 173 6.87 38.35 29.08
N LYS A 174 6.41 38.34 30.34
CA LYS A 174 7.16 37.81 31.49
C LYS A 174 7.57 36.34 31.31
N LYS A 175 6.67 35.49 30.79
CA LYS A 175 7.00 34.08 30.51
C LYS A 175 8.03 33.96 29.40
N THR A 176 7.87 34.73 28.32
CA THR A 176 8.84 34.77 27.22
C THR A 176 10.22 35.21 27.70
N TYR A 177 10.29 36.21 28.57
CA TYR A 177 11.55 36.64 29.20
C TYR A 177 12.19 35.52 30.02
N SER A 178 11.42 34.84 30.88
CA SER A 178 11.91 33.71 31.67
C SER A 178 12.46 32.57 30.79
N TYR A 179 11.83 32.27 29.65
CA TYR A 179 12.37 31.28 28.70
C TYR A 179 13.69 31.72 28.07
N LYS A 180 13.80 32.99 27.67
CA LYS A 180 15.05 33.56 27.13
C LYS A 180 16.16 33.51 28.16
N GLU A 181 15.87 33.87 29.41
CA GLU A 181 16.81 33.83 30.52
C GLU A 181 17.32 32.41 30.78
N LYS A 182 16.42 31.42 30.88
CA LYS A 182 16.82 30.00 31.04
C LYS A 182 17.68 29.51 29.88
N ALA A 183 17.34 29.88 28.64
CA ALA A 183 18.15 29.54 27.47
C ALA A 183 19.54 30.18 27.53
N ALA A 184 19.63 31.46 27.90
CA ALA A 184 20.89 32.16 28.09
C ALA A 184 21.76 31.51 29.16
N ILE A 185 21.18 31.17 30.33
CA ILE A 185 21.88 30.44 31.40
C ILE A 185 22.41 29.09 30.91
N CYS A 186 21.62 28.36 30.13
CA CYS A 186 22.03 27.07 29.58
C CYS A 186 23.23 27.22 28.62
N ILE A 187 23.19 28.21 27.72
CA ILE A 187 24.29 28.52 26.79
C ILE A 187 25.54 28.90 27.59
N GLN A 188 25.41 29.79 28.57
CA GLN A 188 26.52 30.22 29.42
C GLN A 188 27.14 29.03 30.18
N LYS A 189 26.31 28.14 30.74
CA LYS A 189 26.77 26.91 31.42
C LYS A 189 27.58 26.02 30.48
N HIS A 190 27.09 25.78 29.27
CA HIS A 190 27.79 24.96 28.28
C HIS A 190 29.11 25.60 27.84
N TYR A 191 29.09 26.91 27.59
CA TYR A 191 30.29 27.66 27.20
C TYR A 191 31.36 27.64 28.29
N ARG A 192 30.98 27.87 29.56
CA ARG A 192 31.89 27.76 30.72
C ARG A 192 32.50 26.36 30.80
N GLY A 193 31.68 25.31 30.68
CA GLY A 193 32.17 23.93 30.66
C GLY A 193 33.12 23.63 29.50
N TYR A 194 32.82 24.11 28.30
CA TYR A 194 33.68 23.99 27.13
C TYR A 194 35.05 24.66 27.35
N ARG A 195 35.05 25.90 27.84
CA ARG A 195 36.28 26.64 28.19
C ARG A 195 37.13 25.89 29.21
N SER A 196 36.52 25.36 30.27
CA SER A 196 37.22 24.55 31.28
C SER A 196 37.84 23.27 30.69
N ARG A 197 37.12 22.58 29.80
CA ARG A 197 37.63 21.36 29.13
C ARG A 197 38.82 21.66 28.22
N ILE A 198 38.78 22.77 27.46
CA ILE A 198 39.91 23.19 26.63
C ILE A 198 41.12 23.50 27.51
N HIS A 199 40.93 24.31 28.55
CA HIS A 199 42.03 24.67 29.44
C HIS A 199 42.68 23.43 30.08
N PHE A 200 41.86 22.49 30.57
CA PHE A 200 42.34 21.22 31.11
C PHE A 200 43.09 20.38 30.07
N SER A 201 42.58 20.31 28.82
CA SER A 201 43.25 19.60 27.74
C SER A 201 44.65 20.17 27.44
N VAL A 202 44.79 21.50 27.41
CA VAL A 202 46.08 22.18 27.24
C VAL A 202 47.04 21.85 28.39
N LEU A 203 46.57 21.93 29.64
CA LEU A 203 47.38 21.59 30.81
C LEU A 203 47.82 20.12 30.79
N LYS A 204 46.91 19.21 30.46
CA LYS A 204 47.20 17.78 30.32
C LYS A 204 48.25 17.54 29.22
N GLY A 205 48.12 18.20 28.08
CA GLY A 205 49.10 18.14 27.00
C GLY A 205 50.49 18.62 27.45
N ARG A 206 50.56 19.74 28.17
CA ARG A 206 51.83 20.25 28.75
C ARG A 206 52.43 19.27 29.76
N ALA A 207 51.62 18.67 30.61
CA ALA A 207 52.07 17.69 31.61
C ALA A 207 52.68 16.45 30.95
N ILE A 208 52.02 15.92 29.90
CA ILE A 208 52.53 14.80 29.11
C ILE A 208 53.85 15.16 28.44
N LEU A 209 53.93 16.34 27.80
CA LEU A 209 55.16 16.79 27.16
C LEU A 209 56.31 16.92 28.15
N LYS A 210 56.07 17.47 29.35
CA LYS A 210 57.07 17.59 30.41
C LYS A 210 57.54 16.22 30.91
N ALA A 211 56.65 15.24 31.01
CA ALA A 211 57.02 13.87 31.37
C ALA A 211 57.90 13.22 30.30
N ASN A 212 57.55 13.39 29.02
CA ASN A 212 58.35 12.88 27.89
C ASN A 212 59.74 13.53 27.84
N LEU A 213 59.84 14.84 28.06
CA LEU A 213 61.13 15.54 28.09
C LEU A 213 62.04 14.98 29.20
N ARG A 214 61.49 14.77 30.41
CA ARG A 214 62.24 14.15 31.52
C ARG A 214 62.75 12.75 31.18
N TYR A 215 61.95 11.97 30.47
CA TYR A 215 62.37 10.65 30.00
C TYR A 215 63.57 10.75 29.05
N PHE A 216 63.52 11.63 28.05
CA PHE A 216 64.65 11.82 27.13
C PHE A 216 65.89 12.40 27.82
N ASP A 217 65.72 13.32 28.76
CA ASP A 217 66.82 13.81 29.59
C ASP A 217 67.48 12.66 30.36
N SER A 218 66.69 11.76 30.94
CA SER A 218 67.22 10.61 31.69
C SER A 218 68.03 9.66 30.80
N ILE A 219 67.55 9.39 29.57
CA ILE A 219 68.28 8.59 28.57
C ILE A 219 69.57 9.30 28.16
N ARG A 220 69.51 10.61 27.89
CA ARG A 220 70.69 11.39 27.50
C ARG A 220 71.75 11.30 28.59
N ASP A 221 71.36 11.46 29.84
CA ASP A 221 72.28 11.43 30.99
C ASP A 221 72.86 10.02 31.18
N GLU A 222 72.08 8.96 30.95
CA GLU A 222 72.55 7.58 30.98
C GLU A 222 73.56 7.28 29.87
N VAL A 223 73.25 7.64 28.62
CA VAL A 223 74.16 7.50 27.47
C VAL A 223 75.44 8.29 27.70
N TYR A 224 75.34 9.50 28.25
CA TYR A 224 76.49 10.32 28.60
C TYR A 224 77.38 9.64 29.63
N LYS A 225 76.79 9.11 30.72
CA LYS A 225 77.52 8.35 31.75
C LYS A 225 78.24 7.12 31.16
N GLU A 226 77.56 6.34 30.31
CA GLU A 226 78.17 5.16 29.67
C GLU A 226 79.30 5.55 28.71
N SER A 227 79.11 6.62 27.94
CA SER A 227 80.14 7.15 27.03
C SER A 227 81.39 7.59 27.80
N VAL A 228 81.21 8.33 28.91
CA VAL A 228 82.31 8.73 29.80
C VAL A 228 83.03 7.48 30.36
N LYS A 229 82.30 6.44 30.78
CA LYS A 229 82.92 5.17 31.24
C LYS A 229 83.75 4.50 30.14
N ILE A 230 83.27 4.48 28.89
CA ILE A 230 84.01 3.91 27.75
C ILE A 230 85.28 4.73 27.49
N ILE A 231 85.16 6.05 27.35
CA ILE A 231 86.30 6.96 27.11
C ILE A 231 87.34 6.79 28.21
N TRP A 232 86.90 6.77 29.47
CA TRP A 232 87.78 6.57 30.63
C TRP A 232 88.54 5.24 30.58
N ARG A 233 87.86 4.13 30.26
CA ARG A 233 88.48 2.81 30.10
C ARG A 233 89.53 2.80 28.98
N VAL A 234 89.21 3.39 27.83
CA VAL A 234 90.11 3.49 26.67
C VAL A 234 91.33 4.35 27.02
N TRP A 235 91.11 5.51 27.65
CA TRP A 235 92.17 6.41 28.09
C TRP A 235 93.13 5.75 29.09
N LYS A 236 92.59 5.04 30.10
CA LYS A 236 93.39 4.29 31.08
C LYS A 236 94.26 3.22 30.41
N LYS A 237 93.70 2.45 29.47
CA LYS A 237 94.45 1.47 28.67
C LYS A 237 95.54 2.14 27.82
N TYR A 238 95.22 3.25 27.15
CA TYR A 238 96.17 4.02 26.35
C TYR A 238 97.35 4.53 27.21
N LYS A 239 97.07 5.14 28.36
CA LYS A 239 98.09 5.61 29.32
C LYS A 239 99.00 4.47 29.79
N ALA A 240 98.44 3.32 30.16
CA ALA A 240 99.21 2.14 30.54
C ALA A 240 100.10 1.62 29.40
N LYS A 241 99.59 1.55 28.16
CA LYS A 241 100.36 1.14 26.98
C LYS A 241 101.49 2.13 26.66
N LYS A 242 101.25 3.44 26.80
CA LYS A 242 102.25 4.49 26.62
C LYS A 242 103.40 4.33 27.62
N LEU A 243 103.09 4.08 28.90
CA LEU A 243 104.08 3.85 29.96
C LEU A 243 104.95 2.60 29.67
N LYS A 244 104.34 1.50 29.22
CA LYS A 244 105.07 0.29 28.82
C LYS A 244 106.01 0.52 27.63
N ARG A 245 105.60 1.34 26.65
CA ARG A 245 106.45 1.73 25.51
C ARG A 245 107.66 2.54 25.95
N THR A 246 107.50 3.47 26.88
CA THR A 246 108.63 4.27 27.41
C THR A 246 109.60 3.45 28.27
N GLN A 247 109.12 2.38 28.93
CA GLN A 247 109.95 1.50 29.75
C GLN A 247 110.58 0.33 28.97
N SER A 248 110.17 0.08 27.73
CA SER A 248 110.78 -0.97 26.90
C SER A 248 112.02 -0.40 26.18
N PRO A 249 113.25 -0.87 26.48
CA PRO A 249 114.43 -0.44 25.74
C PRO A 249 114.29 -0.83 24.26
N SER A 250 114.68 0.09 23.37
CA SER A 250 114.55 0.02 21.92
C SER A 250 114.94 -1.34 21.32
N LYS A 251 113.95 -2.23 21.09
CA LYS A 251 114.15 -3.36 20.18
C LYS A 251 114.32 -2.80 18.78
N GLN A 252 115.50 -3.03 18.23
CA GLN A 252 115.96 -2.63 16.91
C GLN A 252 114.89 -2.83 15.83
N ILE A 253 114.78 -1.81 14.99
CA ILE A 253 113.97 -1.75 13.77
C ILE A 253 114.47 -2.86 12.84
N LYS A 254 113.82 -4.02 12.85
CA LYS A 254 113.91 -4.95 11.71
C LYS A 254 113.09 -4.33 10.58
N SER A 255 113.80 -3.93 9.53
CA SER A 255 113.29 -3.34 8.30
C SER A 255 112.13 -4.18 7.71
N PRO A 256 111.06 -3.55 7.21
CA PRO A 256 109.98 -4.25 6.54
C PRO A 256 110.45 -4.78 5.18
N THR A 257 110.49 -6.11 5.04
CA THR A 257 110.62 -6.78 3.75
C THR A 257 109.41 -6.40 2.89
N LYS A 258 109.67 -5.67 1.81
CA LYS A 258 108.74 -5.51 0.69
C LYS A 258 108.31 -6.89 0.23
N ASN A 259 107.01 -7.21 0.21
CA ASN A 259 106.41 -8.12 -0.76
C ASN A 259 104.89 -8.16 -0.61
N GLY A 260 104.18 -7.75 -1.68
CA GLY A 260 102.80 -8.10 -2.01
C GLY A 260 101.74 -7.58 -1.03
N PHE A 261 100.60 -7.03 -1.43
CA PHE A 261 99.82 -7.33 -2.60
C PHE A 261 98.71 -6.28 -2.59
N PHE A 262 98.68 -5.40 -3.59
CA PHE A 262 97.50 -4.57 -3.84
C PHE A 262 96.34 -5.50 -4.22
N LYS A 263 95.46 -5.81 -3.28
CA LYS A 263 94.12 -6.30 -3.60
C LYS A 263 93.15 -5.15 -3.42
N THR A 264 92.94 -4.46 -4.54
CA THR A 264 91.84 -3.55 -4.81
C THR A 264 90.52 -4.30 -4.58
N VAL A 265 89.97 -4.23 -3.37
CA VAL A 265 88.60 -4.71 -3.11
C VAL A 265 87.67 -3.56 -3.48
N GLN A 266 87.28 -3.53 -4.76
CA GLN A 266 86.03 -2.91 -5.18
C GLN A 266 84.89 -3.68 -4.51
N GLN A 267 84.21 -3.09 -3.53
CA GLN A 267 82.88 -3.56 -3.11
C GLN A 267 81.93 -2.37 -2.93
N ALA A 268 81.08 -2.23 -3.93
CA ALA A 268 79.67 -1.82 -3.95
C ALA A 268 79.19 -0.77 -2.92
N ARG A 269 78.83 0.41 -3.44
CA ARG A 269 77.86 1.31 -2.79
C ARG A 269 76.47 0.63 -2.81
N PRO A 270 75.83 0.36 -1.66
CA PRO A 270 74.41 0.01 -1.65
C PRO A 270 73.58 1.23 -2.07
N SER A 271 72.79 1.08 -3.13
CA SER A 271 71.79 2.05 -3.56
C SER A 271 70.68 2.13 -2.51
N PHE A 272 70.55 3.25 -1.81
CA PHE A 272 69.38 3.53 -0.99
C PHE A 272 68.17 3.79 -1.90
N ARG A 273 67.29 2.78 -2.04
CA ARG A 273 65.93 2.99 -2.53
C ARG A 273 65.15 3.75 -1.45
N ARG A 274 64.60 4.91 -1.81
CA ARG A 274 63.55 5.59 -1.03
C ARG A 274 62.22 4.85 -1.24
N PRO A 275 61.48 4.44 -0.19
CA PRO A 275 60.07 4.10 -0.32
C PRO A 275 59.24 5.37 -0.58
N LYS A 276 58.22 5.24 -1.43
CA LYS A 276 57.13 6.21 -1.60
C LYS A 276 56.13 6.09 -0.45
#